data_AF-A0A7S1S3I8-F1
#
_entry.id   AF-A0A7S1S3I8-F1
#
_cell.length_a   1.000
_cell.length_b   1.000
_cell.length_c   1.000
_cell.angle_alpha   90.00
_cell.angle_beta   90.00
_cell.angle_gamma   90.00
#
_symmetry.space_group_name_H-M   'P 1'
#
loop_
_entity.id
_entity.type
_entity.pdbx_description
1 polymer ?
#
loop_
_entity_poly.entity_id
_entity_poly.type
_entity_poly.pdbx_seq_one_letter_code
_entity_poly.pdbx_strand_id
1 'polypeptide(L)'
;FEPDLAAENLLGSAAEKTALRTRQLLVIGRLVFVFSHGALVISASAALASESDPSWWIVFIPVWLGNVLCLAIIIASWFASCPYIQLCLSERQARLGDTNPSILTEILPDIVLAFFGLIFMIFAVTAEILFCRYLSGTQRGETPAILPSAAVFIVVSLPFFFF
;
A
#
# COMPACT_ATOMS: atom_id res chain seq x y z
N PHE A 1 29.43 -4.93 37.97
CA PHE A 1 28.47 -5.81 37.26
C PHE A 1 27.63 -4.87 36.41
N GLU A 2 27.75 -4.98 35.09
CA GLU A 2 27.09 -4.14 34.07
C GLU A 2 25.91 -4.88 33.40
N PRO A 3 24.90 -5.37 34.14
CA PRO A 3 23.74 -6.00 33.50
C PRO A 3 22.92 -5.02 32.67
N ASP A 4 22.93 -3.72 33.03
CA ASP A 4 22.17 -2.69 32.29
C ASP A 4 22.71 -2.46 30.88
N LEU A 5 24.04 -2.49 30.70
CA LEU A 5 24.67 -2.20 29.41
C LEU A 5 24.42 -3.30 28.37
N ALA A 6 24.26 -4.55 28.80
CA ALA A 6 23.91 -5.66 27.92
C ALA A 6 22.43 -5.63 27.51
N ALA A 7 21.53 -5.27 28.43
CA ALA A 7 20.11 -5.14 28.16
C ALA A 7 19.82 -3.98 27.19
N GLU A 8 20.46 -2.84 27.40
CA GLU A 8 20.35 -1.65 26.55
C GLU A 8 20.82 -1.92 25.11
N ASN A 9 21.95 -2.62 24.94
CA ASN A 9 22.45 -3.01 23.62
C ASN A 9 21.52 -4.00 22.88
N LEU A 10 20.90 -4.95 23.59
CA LEU A 10 19.95 -5.90 23.01
C LEU A 10 18.66 -5.20 22.56
N LEU A 11 18.15 -4.27 23.38
CA LEU A 11 16.97 -3.46 23.08
C LEU A 11 17.21 -2.56 21.86
N GLY A 12 18.36 -1.88 21.79
CA GLY A 12 18.75 -1.07 20.64
C GLY A 12 18.79 -1.87 19.34
N SER A 13 19.39 -3.07 19.36
CA SER A 13 19.44 -3.94 18.17
C SER A 13 18.06 -4.42 17.70
N ALA A 14 17.14 -4.69 18.64
CA ALA A 14 15.79 -5.11 18.30
C ALA A 14 14.96 -3.96 17.71
N ALA A 15 15.10 -2.75 18.27
CA ALA A 15 14.48 -1.52 17.81
C ALA A 15 14.90 -1.18 16.36
N GLU A 16 16.21 -1.20 16.07
CA GLU A 16 16.76 -0.88 14.76
C GLU A 16 16.25 -1.83 13.66
N LYS A 17 16.23 -3.13 13.96
CA LYS A 17 15.67 -4.15 13.07
C LYS A 17 14.19 -3.91 12.76
N THR A 18 13.45 -3.37 13.71
CA THR A 18 12.01 -3.14 13.61
C THR A 18 11.69 -1.94 12.71
N ALA A 19 12.46 -0.85 12.87
CA ALA A 19 12.39 0.31 11.98
C ALA A 19 12.71 -0.07 10.51
N LEU A 20 13.82 -0.79 10.29
CA LEU A 20 14.22 -1.21 8.96
C LEU A 20 13.17 -2.10 8.28
N ARG A 21 12.56 -3.02 9.04
CA ARG A 21 11.48 -3.90 8.55
C ARG A 21 10.26 -3.11 8.10
N THR A 22 9.83 -2.11 8.86
CA THR A 22 8.68 -1.26 8.49
C THR A 22 8.93 -0.58 7.14
N ARG A 23 10.11 0.04 6.98
CA ARG A 23 10.47 0.71 5.72
C ARG A 23 10.53 -0.26 4.54
N GLN A 24 11.11 -1.44 4.75
CA GLN A 24 11.15 -2.49 3.72
C GLN A 24 9.74 -2.95 3.33
N LEU A 25 8.85 -3.17 4.29
CA LEU A 25 7.46 -3.55 4.03
C LEU A 25 6.74 -2.48 3.20
N LEU A 26 6.88 -1.20 3.56
CA LEU A 26 6.27 -0.11 2.78
C LEU A 26 6.79 -0.06 1.34
N VAL A 27 8.10 -0.23 1.12
CA VAL A 27 8.68 -0.30 -0.23
C VAL A 27 8.14 -1.50 -1.01
N ILE A 28 8.06 -2.68 -0.38
CA ILE A 28 7.49 -3.88 -1.01
C ILE A 28 6.03 -3.64 -1.39
N GLY A 29 5.23 -3.02 -0.51
CA GLY A 29 3.83 -2.68 -0.79
C GLY A 29 3.69 -1.80 -2.05
N ARG A 30 4.54 -0.78 -2.17
CA ARG A 30 4.59 0.10 -3.37
C ARG A 30 4.94 -0.69 -4.64
N LEU A 31 5.94 -1.56 -4.57
CA LEU A 31 6.34 -2.40 -5.71
C LEU A 31 5.23 -3.36 -6.14
N VAL A 32 4.56 -4.01 -5.18
CA VAL A 32 3.40 -4.89 -5.43
C VAL A 32 2.27 -4.11 -6.11
N PHE A 33 1.97 -2.90 -5.64
CA PHE A 33 0.95 -2.05 -6.23
C PHE A 33 1.27 -1.70 -7.69
N VAL A 34 2.47 -1.18 -7.96
CA VAL A 34 2.90 -0.81 -9.33
C VAL A 34 2.92 -2.03 -10.25
N PHE A 35 3.46 -3.16 -9.77
CA PHE A 35 3.56 -4.38 -10.57
C PHE A 35 2.18 -4.94 -10.93
N SER A 36 1.25 -4.99 -9.98
CA SER A 36 -0.10 -5.50 -10.22
C SER A 36 -0.90 -4.63 -11.18
N HIS A 37 -0.76 -3.30 -11.11
CA HIS A 37 -1.37 -2.37 -12.08
C HIS A 37 -0.71 -2.49 -13.45
N GLY A 38 0.61 -2.65 -13.52
CA GLY A 38 1.31 -2.95 -14.78
C GLY A 38 0.82 -4.25 -15.43
N ALA A 39 0.60 -5.30 -14.62
CA ALA A 39 0.03 -6.56 -15.07
C ALA A 39 -1.41 -6.41 -15.59
N LEU A 40 -2.23 -5.54 -14.96
CA LEU A 40 -3.55 -5.19 -15.48
C LEU A 40 -3.46 -4.59 -16.88
N VAL A 41 -2.58 -3.61 -17.11
CA VAL A 41 -2.42 -2.96 -18.42
C VAL A 41 -2.05 -4.00 -19.49
N ILE A 42 -1.13 -4.90 -19.18
CA ILE A 42 -0.70 -5.98 -20.10
C ILE A 42 -1.87 -6.94 -20.36
N SER A 43 -2.55 -7.42 -19.32
CA SER A 43 -3.67 -8.37 -19.45
C SER A 43 -4.87 -7.78 -20.18
N ALA A 44 -5.20 -6.51 -19.93
CA ALA A 44 -6.25 -5.78 -20.65
C ALA A 44 -5.88 -5.59 -22.12
N SER A 45 -4.62 -5.25 -22.41
CA SER A 45 -4.15 -5.13 -23.80
C SER A 45 -4.22 -6.46 -24.55
N ALA A 46 -3.83 -7.56 -23.88
CA ALA A 46 -3.94 -8.91 -24.44
C ALA A 46 -5.39 -9.35 -24.64
N ALA A 47 -6.28 -9.01 -23.70
CA ALA A 47 -7.71 -9.27 -23.80
C ALA A 47 -8.35 -8.53 -24.99
N LEU A 48 -8.00 -7.26 -25.20
CA LEU A 48 -8.46 -6.46 -26.34
C LEU A 48 -7.93 -6.98 -27.69
N ALA A 49 -6.76 -7.61 -27.71
CA ALA A 49 -6.19 -8.20 -28.92
C ALA A 49 -6.71 -9.62 -29.22
N SER A 50 -7.40 -10.24 -28.26
CA SER A 50 -7.94 -11.58 -28.42
C SER A 50 -9.29 -11.53 -29.16
N GLU A 51 -9.54 -12.50 -30.04
CA GLU A 51 -10.87 -12.72 -30.63
C GLU A 51 -11.84 -13.40 -29.63
N SER A 52 -11.31 -13.93 -28.53
CA SER A 52 -12.17 -14.41 -27.45
C SER A 52 -12.75 -13.23 -26.67
N ASP A 53 -13.92 -13.42 -26.08
CA ASP A 53 -14.61 -12.47 -25.21
C ASP A 53 -14.28 -12.78 -23.73
N PRO A 54 -13.07 -12.48 -23.22
CA PRO A 54 -12.75 -12.78 -21.84
C PRO A 54 -13.63 -11.96 -20.91
N SER A 55 -14.06 -12.58 -19.81
CA SER A 55 -14.74 -11.84 -18.74
C SER A 55 -13.78 -10.81 -18.15
N TRP A 56 -14.19 -9.53 -18.17
CA TRP A 56 -13.43 -8.45 -17.55
C TRP A 56 -13.11 -8.71 -16.07
N TRP A 57 -13.94 -9.48 -15.36
CA TRP A 57 -13.66 -9.89 -13.98
C TRP A 57 -12.38 -10.71 -13.86
N ILE A 58 -12.05 -11.53 -14.87
CA ILE A 58 -10.82 -12.32 -14.90
C ILE A 58 -9.61 -11.43 -15.21
N VAL A 59 -9.77 -10.49 -16.14
CA VAL A 59 -8.72 -9.52 -16.53
C VAL A 59 -8.28 -8.69 -15.31
N PHE A 60 -9.18 -8.38 -14.39
CA PHE A 60 -8.89 -7.59 -13.19
C PHE A 60 -8.34 -8.41 -12.00
N ILE A 61 -8.27 -9.75 -12.08
CA ILE A 61 -7.73 -10.57 -10.99
C ILE A 61 -6.32 -10.13 -10.53
N PRO A 62 -5.34 -9.86 -11.43
CA PRO A 62 -4.00 -9.46 -11.01
C PRO A 62 -3.99 -8.19 -10.16
N VAL A 63 -4.82 -7.19 -10.51
CA VAL A 63 -4.88 -5.93 -9.76
C VAL A 63 -5.58 -6.12 -8.41
N TRP A 64 -6.65 -6.92 -8.35
CA TRP A 64 -7.33 -7.19 -7.07
C TRP A 64 -6.45 -7.96 -6.09
N LEU A 65 -5.73 -8.99 -6.57
CA LEU A 65 -4.77 -9.70 -5.74
C LEU A 65 -3.65 -8.77 -5.26
N GLY A 66 -3.14 -7.92 -6.15
CA GLY A 66 -2.16 -6.89 -5.79
C GLY A 66 -2.68 -5.91 -4.74
N ASN A 67 -3.92 -5.47 -4.87
CA ASN A 67 -4.56 -4.54 -3.93
C ASN A 67 -4.76 -5.16 -2.54
N VAL A 68 -5.23 -6.40 -2.47
CA VAL A 68 -5.36 -7.15 -1.21
C VAL A 68 -3.99 -7.36 -0.56
N LEU A 69 -2.97 -7.74 -1.34
CA LEU A 69 -1.62 -7.94 -0.83
C LEU A 69 -1.00 -6.62 -0.34
N CYS A 70 -1.17 -5.53 -1.09
CA CYS A 70 -0.72 -4.19 -0.70
C CYS A 70 -1.38 -3.76 0.62
N LEU A 71 -2.68 -3.96 0.77
CA LEU A 71 -3.42 -3.67 2.00
C LEU A 71 -2.88 -4.47 3.20
N ALA A 72 -2.66 -5.77 3.00
CA ALA A 72 -2.10 -6.63 4.04
C ALA A 72 -0.69 -6.18 4.47
N ILE A 73 0.15 -5.76 3.52
CA ILE A 73 1.50 -5.25 3.79
C ILE A 73 1.45 -3.92 4.55
N ILE A 74 0.57 -2.99 4.16
CA ILE A 74 0.38 -1.71 4.86
C ILE A 74 -0.03 -1.95 6.32
N ILE A 75 -1.02 -2.81 6.54
CA ILE A 75 -1.47 -3.18 7.88
C ILE A 75 -0.33 -3.82 8.68
N ALA A 76 0.41 -4.76 8.08
CA ALA A 76 1.55 -5.40 8.73
C ALA A 76 2.65 -4.39 9.09
N SER A 77 2.89 -3.37 8.26
CA SER A 77 3.88 -2.31 8.53
C SER A 77 3.52 -1.48 9.76
N TRP A 78 2.23 -1.24 10.03
CA TRP A 78 1.79 -0.56 11.25
C TRP A 78 2.09 -1.37 12.49
N PHE A 79 1.74 -2.66 12.49
CA PHE A 79 2.05 -3.56 13.61
C PHE A 79 3.55 -3.72 13.83
N ALA A 80 4.34 -3.70 12.76
CA ALA A 80 5.79 -3.69 12.87
C ALA A 80 6.30 -2.43 13.57
N SER A 81 5.65 -1.27 13.44
CA SER A 81 6.09 -0.02 14.07
C SER A 81 5.76 0.09 15.57
N CYS A 82 4.73 -0.62 16.05
CA CYS A 82 4.23 -0.48 17.42
C CYS A 82 5.26 -0.75 18.53
N PRO A 83 6.07 -1.82 18.49
CA PRO A 83 7.03 -2.12 19.56
C PRO A 83 8.07 -1.02 19.75
N TYR A 84 8.55 -0.43 18.65
CA TYR A 84 9.51 0.67 18.70
C TYR A 84 8.89 1.92 19.32
N ILE A 85 7.67 2.28 18.90
CA ILE A 85 6.95 3.43 19.47
C ILE A 85 6.71 3.25 20.97
N GLN A 86 6.28 2.06 21.40
CA GLN A 86 6.08 1.75 22.81
C GLN A 86 7.38 1.89 23.62
N LEU A 87 8.50 1.42 23.08
CA LEU A 87 9.81 1.52 23.74
C LEU A 87 10.24 2.99 23.90
N CYS A 88 10.19 3.79 22.84
CA CYS A 88 10.51 5.22 22.91
C CYS A 88 9.59 5.98 23.88
N LEU A 89 8.29 5.66 23.91
CA LEU A 89 7.35 6.26 24.86
C LEU A 89 7.69 5.88 26.30
N SER A 90 8.13 4.64 26.55
CA SER A 90 8.53 4.18 27.88
C SER A 90 9.77 4.93 28.39
N GLU A 91 10.72 5.24 27.50
CA GLU A 91 11.92 6.02 27.83
C GLU A 91 11.72 7.54 27.76
N ARG A 92 10.52 8.00 27.34
CA ARG A 92 10.18 9.41 27.12
C ARG A 92 11.15 10.12 26.16
N GLN A 93 11.68 9.40 25.19
CA GLN A 93 12.57 9.94 24.15
C GLN A 93 11.89 9.83 22.79
N ALA A 94 12.14 10.80 21.90
CA ALA A 94 11.62 10.77 20.53
C ALA A 94 12.38 9.78 19.62
N ARG A 95 13.56 9.33 20.06
CA ARG A 95 14.51 8.50 19.33
C ARG A 95 15.41 7.78 20.33
N LEU A 96 15.71 6.51 20.07
CA LEU A 96 16.66 5.72 20.88
C LEU A 96 18.02 5.66 20.19
N GLY A 97 19.01 6.41 20.68
CA GLY A 97 20.34 6.47 20.06
C GLY A 97 20.39 7.20 18.70
N ASP A 98 21.59 7.48 18.21
CA ASP A 98 21.83 8.35 17.05
C ASP A 98 21.68 7.66 15.67
N THR A 99 21.38 6.36 15.63
CA THR A 99 21.19 5.60 14.37
C THR A 99 19.74 5.30 14.05
N ASN A 100 18.86 5.22 15.06
CA ASN A 100 17.45 4.84 14.86
C ASN A 100 16.61 5.98 14.27
N PRO A 101 15.47 5.75 13.60
CA PRO A 101 14.65 6.86 13.11
C PRO A 101 13.94 7.60 14.25
N SER A 102 13.75 8.91 14.09
CA SER A 102 12.95 9.70 15.03
C SER A 102 11.45 9.44 14.83
N ILE A 103 10.72 9.22 15.92
CA ILE A 103 9.28 8.94 15.87
C ILE A 103 8.52 10.09 15.21
N LEU A 104 8.82 11.32 15.60
CA LEU A 104 8.02 12.48 15.22
C LEU A 104 8.29 12.91 13.77
N THR A 105 9.53 12.76 13.32
CA THR A 105 9.98 13.33 12.03
C THR A 105 10.09 12.30 10.91
N GLU A 106 10.17 11.01 11.22
CA GLU A 106 10.30 9.95 10.21
C GLU A 106 9.12 8.98 10.28
N ILE A 107 8.88 8.35 11.44
CA ILE A 107 7.84 7.31 11.57
C ILE A 107 6.44 7.90 11.46
N LEU A 108 6.17 9.03 12.11
CA LEU A 108 4.84 9.64 12.09
C LEU A 108 4.43 10.07 10.67
N PRO A 109 5.27 10.78 9.89
CA PRO A 109 5.01 11.02 8.47
C PRO A 109 4.77 9.73 7.68
N ASP A 110 5.56 8.68 7.88
CA ASP A 110 5.36 7.39 7.20
C ASP A 110 4.01 6.76 7.54
N ILE A 111 3.56 6.82 8.80
CA ILE A 111 2.24 6.34 9.22
C ILE A 111 1.13 7.17 8.58
N VAL A 112 1.26 8.50 8.58
CA VAL A 112 0.28 9.42 7.96
C VAL A 112 0.20 9.16 6.46
N LEU A 113 1.33 8.99 5.78
CA LEU A 113 1.39 8.62 4.37
C LEU A 113 0.75 7.25 4.12
N ALA A 114 1.01 6.26 4.97
CA ALA A 114 0.37 4.94 4.88
C ALA A 114 -1.16 5.03 5.05
N PHE A 115 -1.64 5.91 5.93
CA PHE A 115 -3.07 6.17 6.09
C PHE A 115 -3.71 6.81 4.85
N PHE A 116 -3.06 7.81 4.26
CA PHE A 116 -3.51 8.36 2.97
C PHE A 116 -3.44 7.32 1.86
N GLY A 117 -2.42 6.46 1.86
CA GLY A 117 -2.30 5.32 0.97
C GLY A 117 -3.47 4.34 1.10
N LEU A 118 -3.93 4.07 2.32
CA LEU A 118 -5.13 3.24 2.55
C LEU A 118 -6.39 3.85 1.92
N ILE A 119 -6.62 5.15 2.13
CA ILE A 119 -7.76 5.86 1.53
C ILE A 119 -7.68 5.79 0.00
N PHE A 120 -6.48 6.00 -0.55
CA PHE A 120 -6.22 5.91 -1.97
C PHE A 120 -6.53 4.51 -2.53
N MET A 121 -6.10 3.46 -1.84
CA MET A 121 -6.39 2.07 -2.21
C MET A 121 -7.89 1.79 -2.26
N ILE A 122 -8.67 2.34 -1.31
CA ILE A 122 -10.13 2.20 -1.33
C ILE A 122 -10.73 2.85 -2.58
N PHE A 123 -10.27 4.05 -2.94
CA PHE A 123 -10.71 4.72 -4.16
C PHE A 123 -10.28 3.95 -5.42
N ALA A 124 -9.07 3.41 -5.47
CA ALA A 124 -8.58 2.60 -6.57
C ALA A 124 -9.45 1.35 -6.79
N VAL A 125 -9.68 0.57 -5.72
CA VAL A 125 -10.57 -0.62 -5.78
C VAL A 125 -11.98 -0.23 -6.20
N THR A 126 -12.50 0.90 -5.72
CA THR A 126 -13.83 1.39 -6.12
C THR A 126 -13.85 1.75 -7.62
N ALA A 127 -12.83 2.45 -8.12
CA ALA A 127 -12.70 2.79 -9.53
C ALA A 127 -12.64 1.53 -10.40
N GLU A 128 -11.83 0.55 -10.00
CA GLU A 128 -11.68 -0.74 -10.67
C GLU A 128 -13.01 -1.51 -10.74
N ILE A 129 -13.76 -1.58 -9.64
CA ILE A 129 -15.07 -2.26 -9.61
C ILE A 129 -16.06 -1.54 -10.54
N LEU A 130 -16.13 -0.21 -10.48
CA LEU A 130 -17.01 0.58 -11.34
C LEU A 130 -16.64 0.41 -12.81
N PHE A 131 -15.35 0.40 -13.13
CA PHE A 131 -14.85 0.26 -14.48
C PHE A 131 -15.05 -1.16 -15.02
N CYS A 132 -14.79 -2.19 -14.21
CA CYS A 132 -15.07 -3.58 -14.57
C CYS A 132 -16.57 -3.81 -14.82
N ARG A 133 -17.45 -3.19 -14.03
CA ARG A 133 -18.91 -3.20 -14.26
C ARG A 133 -19.29 -2.50 -15.55
N TYR A 134 -18.72 -1.33 -15.81
CA TYR A 134 -18.93 -0.58 -17.06
C TYR A 134 -18.53 -1.41 -18.29
N LEU A 135 -17.34 -2.01 -18.28
CA LEU A 135 -16.85 -2.86 -19.36
C LEU A 135 -17.72 -4.11 -19.56
N SER A 136 -18.11 -4.77 -18.46
CA SER A 136 -19.00 -5.94 -18.50
C SER A 136 -20.39 -5.59 -19.04
N GLY A 137 -20.95 -4.43 -18.69
CA GLY A 137 -22.23 -3.95 -19.22
C GLY A 137 -22.14 -3.63 -20.71
N THR A 138 -21.05 -2.98 -21.12
CA THR A 138 -20.78 -2.65 -22.53
C THR A 138 -20.71 -3.92 -23.40
N GLN A 139 -20.07 -4.98 -22.90
CA GLN A 139 -20.00 -6.29 -23.58
C GLN A 139 -21.38 -6.95 -23.74
N ARG A 140 -22.34 -6.64 -22.85
CA ARG A 140 -23.74 -7.11 -22.95
C ARG A 140 -24.61 -6.21 -23.82
N GLY A 141 -24.06 -5.17 -24.44
CA GLY A 141 -24.80 -4.19 -25.23
C GLY A 141 -25.54 -3.13 -24.41
N GLU A 142 -25.26 -3.04 -23.10
CA GLU A 142 -25.79 -1.98 -22.24
C GLU A 142 -24.99 -0.69 -22.45
N THR A 143 -25.59 0.47 -22.15
CA THR A 143 -24.93 1.79 -22.22
C THR A 143 -24.75 2.40 -20.82
N PRO A 144 -23.94 1.76 -19.94
CA PRO A 144 -23.70 2.29 -18.60
C PRO A 144 -22.97 3.63 -18.65
N ALA A 145 -23.24 4.51 -17.68
CA ALA A 145 -22.56 5.81 -17.60
C ALA A 145 -21.09 5.63 -17.20
N ILE A 146 -20.16 6.15 -18.01
CA ILE A 146 -18.71 6.12 -17.76
C ILE A 146 -18.23 7.20 -16.78
N LEU A 147 -19.04 8.26 -16.60
CA LEU A 147 -18.73 9.43 -15.78
C LEU A 147 -18.27 9.09 -14.33
N PRO A 148 -18.97 8.21 -13.57
CA PRO A 148 -18.55 7.89 -12.21
C PRO A 148 -17.17 7.20 -12.16
N SER A 149 -16.90 6.25 -13.07
CA SER A 149 -15.57 5.62 -13.15
C SER A 149 -14.48 6.62 -13.51
N ALA A 150 -14.72 7.49 -14.51
CA ALA A 150 -13.75 8.50 -14.92
C ALA A 150 -13.45 9.51 -13.79
N ALA A 151 -14.47 9.93 -13.05
CA ALA A 151 -14.32 10.85 -11.92
C ALA A 151 -13.43 10.25 -10.83
N VAL A 152 -13.66 8.99 -10.44
CA VAL A 152 -12.83 8.34 -9.41
C VAL A 152 -11.41 8.12 -9.93
N PHE A 153 -11.21 7.76 -11.20
CA PHE A 153 -9.85 7.65 -11.77
C PHE A 153 -9.10 8.98 -11.76
N ILE A 154 -9.75 10.11 -12.09
CA ILE A 154 -9.12 11.43 -12.01
C ILE A 154 -8.66 11.71 -10.57
N VAL A 155 -9.52 11.44 -9.58
CA VAL A 155 -9.18 11.61 -8.16
C VAL A 155 -8.02 10.70 -7.73
N VAL A 156 -7.90 9.50 -8.29
CA VAL A 156 -6.80 8.54 -8.05
C VAL A 156 -5.54 8.91 -8.86
N SER A 157 -5.65 9.68 -9.93
CA SER A 157 -4.50 10.05 -10.77
C SER A 157 -3.72 11.26 -10.24
N LEU A 158 -4.42 12.20 -9.60
CA LEU A 158 -3.85 13.45 -9.08
C LEU A 158 -2.85 13.28 -7.90
N PRO A 159 -3.06 12.37 -6.93
CA PRO A 159 -2.20 12.23 -5.75
C PRO A 159 -0.89 11.51 -6.04
N PHE A 160 -0.78 10.80 -7.17
CA PHE A 160 0.40 9.99 -7.51
C PHE A 160 1.69 10.84 -7.61
N PHE A 161 1.58 12.16 -7.72
CA PHE A 161 2.72 13.08 -7.68
C PHE A 161 3.29 13.37 -6.29
N PHE A 162 2.66 12.92 -5.20
CA PHE A 162 3.06 13.25 -3.82
C PHE A 162 3.51 12.06 -2.96
N PHE A 163 3.62 10.83 -3.53
CA PHE A 163 4.00 9.60 -2.82
C PHE A 163 5.39 9.05 -3.20
#